data_AF-A0AAV2RIS0-F1
#
_entry.id   AF-A0AAV2RIS0-F1
#
_cell.length_a   1.000
_cell.length_b   1.000
_cell.length_c   1.000
_cell.angle_alpha   90.00
_cell.angle_beta   90.00
_cell.angle_gamma   90.00
#
_symmetry.space_group_name_H-M   'P 1'
#
loop_
_entity.id
_entity.type
_entity.pdbx_description
1 polymer ?
#
loop_
_entity_poly.entity_id
_entity_poly.type
_entity_poly.pdbx_seq_one_letter_code
_entity_poly.pdbx_strand_id
1 'polypeptide(L)'
;YRNKINKVFMGIDAQIILQWLLSDNVKNRKVYTRNRILDVHTMREQIEVKYGVKVLYKYISTEANPGDMVTRGLSLGFFKRKLSFWLKGPEWLEGSQVIWPVYQLDCLSDENKSLVLCTEAERVNIQPLVSFERFSHWKRLLNATEFTVKAIAG
;
A
#
# COMPACT_ATOMS: atom_id res chain seq x y z
N TYR A 1 -26.72 -8.41 11.11
CA TYR A 1 -25.76 -8.02 10.07
C TYR A 1 -24.36 -8.03 10.65
N ARG A 2 -23.51 -9.01 10.30
CA ARG A 2 -22.09 -9.02 10.70
C ARG A 2 -21.30 -8.30 9.61
N ASN A 3 -20.62 -7.21 9.96
CA ASN A 3 -19.72 -6.53 9.02
C ASN A 3 -18.61 -7.50 8.64
N LYS A 4 -18.59 -7.93 7.37
CA LYS A 4 -17.54 -8.82 6.85
C LYS A 4 -16.30 -7.97 6.57
N ILE A 5 -15.20 -8.32 7.24
CA ILE A 5 -13.90 -7.72 6.94
C ILE A 5 -13.44 -8.32 5.60
N ASN A 6 -13.14 -7.47 4.62
CA ASN A 6 -12.68 -7.92 3.30
C ASN A 6 -11.18 -7.65 3.10
N LYS A 7 -10.63 -6.68 3.83
CA LYS A 7 -9.24 -6.24 3.69
C LYS A 7 -8.62 -5.94 5.04
N VAL A 8 -7.32 -6.19 5.14
CA VAL A 8 -6.48 -5.85 6.29
C VAL A 8 -5.28 -5.08 5.76
N PHE A 9 -5.03 -3.91 6.31
CA PHE A 9 -3.85 -3.10 6.00
C PHE A 9 -2.83 -3.26 7.12
N MET A 10 -1.59 -3.59 6.77
CA MET A 10 -0.45 -3.66 7.67
C MET A 10 0.47 -2.46 7.41
N GLY A 11 0.54 -1.54 8.38
CA GLY A 11 1.45 -0.39 8.33
C GLY A 11 2.87 -0.79 8.70
N ILE A 12 3.84 -0.40 7.89
CA ILE A 12 5.28 -0.68 8.07
C ILE A 12 6.04 0.63 8.01
N ASP A 13 6.85 0.91 9.03
CA ASP A 13 7.66 2.13 9.16
C ASP A 13 9.09 2.01 8.65
N ALA A 14 9.53 0.79 8.31
CA ALA A 14 10.81 0.55 7.66
C ALA A 14 10.63 0.33 6.15
N GLN A 15 10.93 1.35 5.33
CA GLN A 15 10.82 1.25 3.87
C GLN A 15 11.62 0.08 3.28
N ILE A 16 12.81 -0.19 3.85
CA ILE A 16 13.64 -1.31 3.41
C ILE A 16 12.95 -2.66 3.64
N ILE A 17 12.26 -2.84 4.76
CA ILE A 17 11.49 -4.07 5.05
C ILE A 17 10.28 -4.16 4.13
N LEU A 18 9.58 -3.04 3.93
CA LEU A 18 8.46 -2.97 3.01
C LEU A 18 8.87 -3.37 1.58
N GLN A 19 9.99 -2.84 1.07
CA GLN A 19 10.54 -3.25 -0.22
C GLN A 19 10.78 -4.76 -0.29
N TRP A 20 11.28 -5.37 0.80
CA TRP A 20 11.57 -6.80 0.81
C TRP A 20 10.31 -7.66 0.82
N LEU A 21 9.23 -7.20 1.45
CA LEU A 21 7.94 -7.88 1.48
C LEU A 21 7.15 -7.72 0.18
N LEU A 22 7.46 -6.70 -0.61
CA LEU A 22 6.83 -6.46 -1.91
C LEU A 22 7.60 -7.11 -3.07
N SER A 23 8.90 -7.32 -2.92
CA SER A 23 9.73 -7.96 -3.93
C SER A 23 9.74 -9.48 -3.81
N ASP A 24 9.54 -10.19 -4.92
CA ASP A 24 9.70 -11.65 -4.99
C ASP A 24 11.17 -12.12 -4.90
N ASN A 25 12.12 -11.19 -5.02
CA ASN A 25 13.54 -11.53 -5.04
C ASN A 25 14.20 -11.48 -3.65
N VAL A 26 13.98 -12.53 -2.88
CA VAL A 26 14.59 -12.74 -1.54
C VAL A 26 15.93 -13.51 -1.62
N LYS A 27 16.34 -13.93 -2.83
CA LYS A 27 17.45 -14.88 -3.04
C LYS A 27 18.83 -14.33 -2.65
N ASN A 28 19.05 -13.01 -2.77
CA ASN A 28 20.34 -12.37 -2.50
C ASN A 28 20.51 -11.91 -1.03
N ARG A 29 19.66 -12.38 -0.12
CA ARG A 29 19.66 -11.95 1.30
C ARG A 29 20.31 -12.98 2.20
N LYS A 30 20.81 -12.52 3.36
CA LYS A 30 21.26 -13.40 4.44
C LYS A 30 20.14 -14.39 4.79
N VAL A 31 20.53 -15.65 5.03
CA VAL A 31 19.59 -16.77 5.25
C VAL A 31 18.55 -16.44 6.32
N TYR A 32 18.95 -15.81 7.43
CA TYR A 32 18.03 -15.41 8.49
C TYR A 32 16.93 -14.46 8.01
N THR A 33 17.31 -13.38 7.33
CA THR A 33 16.37 -12.40 6.78
C THR A 33 15.43 -13.05 5.76
N ARG A 34 15.99 -13.90 4.88
CA ARG A 34 15.21 -14.62 3.87
C ARG A 34 14.14 -15.50 4.51
N ASN A 35 14.52 -16.28 5.52
CA ASN A 35 13.58 -17.17 6.20
C ASN A 35 12.45 -16.37 6.87
N ARG A 36 12.76 -15.23 7.50
CA ARG A 36 11.73 -14.38 8.12
C ARG A 36 10.76 -13.79 7.11
N ILE A 37 11.25 -13.38 5.94
CA ILE A 37 10.38 -12.89 4.86
C ILE A 37 9.45 -14.02 4.38
N LEU A 38 9.99 -15.23 4.18
CA LEU A 38 9.19 -16.40 3.79
C LEU A 38 8.13 -16.76 4.84
N ASP A 39 8.47 -16.68 6.12
CA ASP A 39 7.53 -16.90 7.22
C ASP A 39 6.38 -15.89 7.15
N VAL A 40 6.69 -14.61 6.92
CA VAL A 40 5.68 -13.55 6.75
C VAL A 40 4.77 -13.80 5.56
N HIS A 41 5.31 -14.20 4.39
CA HIS A 41 4.50 -14.55 3.22
C HIS A 41 3.59 -15.75 3.49
N THR A 42 4.12 -16.79 4.13
CA THR A 42 3.36 -18.00 4.47
C THR A 42 2.21 -17.68 5.43
N MET A 43 2.50 -16.91 6.49
CA MET A 43 1.48 -16.48 7.45
C MET A 43 0.41 -15.60 6.79
N ARG A 44 0.81 -14.71 5.88
CA ARG A 44 -0.13 -13.89 5.11
C ARG A 44 -1.07 -14.77 4.30
N GLU A 45 -0.56 -15.68 3.50
CA GLU A 45 -1.39 -16.57 2.67
C GLU A 45 -2.37 -17.39 3.52
N GLN A 46 -1.89 -17.94 4.64
CA GLN A 46 -2.75 -18.67 5.58
C GLN A 46 -3.88 -17.80 6.14
N ILE A 47 -3.62 -16.53 6.48
CA ILE A 47 -4.64 -15.59 6.95
C ILE A 47 -5.64 -15.28 5.83
N GLU A 48 -5.15 -15.01 4.62
CA GLU A 48 -5.99 -14.69 3.46
C GLU A 48 -6.93 -15.85 3.12
N VAL A 49 -6.42 -17.08 3.10
CA VAL A 49 -7.21 -18.31 2.84
C VAL A 49 -8.19 -18.59 3.99
N LYS A 50 -7.72 -18.55 5.24
CA LYS A 50 -8.53 -18.92 6.41
C LYS A 50 -9.71 -17.99 6.62
N TYR A 51 -9.52 -16.69 6.39
CA TYR A 51 -10.54 -15.67 6.69
C TYR A 51 -11.18 -15.05 5.44
N GLY A 52 -10.70 -15.38 4.25
CA GLY A 52 -11.19 -14.80 3.00
C GLY A 52 -10.97 -13.29 2.92
N VAL A 53 -9.87 -12.81 3.50
CA VAL A 53 -9.50 -11.38 3.53
C VAL A 53 -8.31 -11.14 2.63
N LYS A 54 -8.14 -9.91 2.13
CA LYS A 54 -6.92 -9.50 1.43
C LYS A 54 -6.00 -8.73 2.38
N VAL A 55 -4.75 -9.16 2.52
CA VAL A 55 -3.75 -8.46 3.33
C VAL A 55 -2.92 -7.56 2.42
N LEU A 56 -2.78 -6.29 2.79
CA LEU A 56 -2.08 -5.26 2.03
C LEU A 56 -1.04 -4.59 2.92
N TYR A 57 0.14 -4.32 2.39
CA TYR A 57 1.18 -3.57 3.08
C TYR A 57 1.14 -2.10 2.69
N LYS A 58 1.27 -1.21 3.68
CA LYS A 58 1.36 0.24 3.48
C LYS A 58 2.56 0.77 4.25
N TYR A 59 3.23 1.79 3.70
CA TYR A 59 4.18 2.55 4.49
C TYR A 59 3.44 3.49 5.44
N ILE A 60 3.92 3.61 6.67
CA ILE A 60 3.56 4.66 7.62
C ILE A 60 4.84 5.29 8.16
N SER A 61 4.83 6.54 8.59
CA SER A 61 6.00 7.05 9.30
C SER A 61 6.10 6.46 10.71
N THR A 62 7.29 6.49 11.29
CA THR A 62 7.56 6.05 12.66
C THR A 62 6.62 6.71 13.68
N GLU A 63 6.32 8.00 13.50
CA GLU A 63 5.45 8.77 14.39
C GLU A 63 3.98 8.31 14.32
N ALA A 64 3.60 7.67 13.22
CA ALA A 64 2.29 7.10 13.00
C ALA A 64 2.21 5.60 13.42
N ASN A 65 3.33 5.00 13.84
CA ASN A 65 3.38 3.62 14.31
C ASN A 65 3.27 3.55 15.85
N PRO A 66 2.10 3.22 16.42
CA PRO A 66 1.97 3.05 17.87
C PRO A 66 2.85 1.92 18.42
N GLY A 67 3.17 0.90 17.61
CA GLY A 67 4.02 -0.22 18.01
C GLY A 67 5.46 0.19 18.33
N ASP A 68 6.04 1.11 17.54
CA ASP A 68 7.39 1.66 17.79
C ASP A 68 7.47 2.39 19.14
N MET A 69 6.35 2.97 19.59
CA MET A 69 6.31 3.65 20.87
C MET A 69 6.70 2.70 22.01
N VAL A 70 6.23 1.45 22.00
CA VAL A 70 6.45 0.49 23.09
C VAL A 70 7.84 -0.16 23.03
N THR A 71 8.46 -0.24 21.84
CA THR A 71 9.80 -0.84 21.67
C THR A 71 10.92 0.06 22.20
N ARG A 72 10.70 1.37 22.36
CA ARG A 72 11.71 2.33 22.83
C ARG A 72 11.89 2.43 24.34
N GLY A 73 11.06 1.72 25.12
CA GLY A 73 11.03 1.85 26.58
C GLY A 73 10.44 3.21 27.00
N LEU A 74 9.18 3.20 27.45
CA LEU A 74 8.48 4.43 27.81
C LEU A 74 8.36 4.57 29.32
N SER A 75 8.51 5.80 29.82
CA SER A 75 8.03 6.11 31.17
C SER A 75 6.50 6.05 31.20
N LEU A 76 5.93 5.66 32.35
CA LEU A 76 4.49 5.61 32.55
C LEU A 76 3.82 6.96 32.29
N GLY A 77 4.48 8.07 32.65
CA GLY A 77 3.98 9.42 32.41
C GLY A 77 3.89 9.76 30.92
N PHE A 78 4.89 9.36 30.12
CA PHE A 78 4.85 9.54 28.67
C PHE A 78 3.76 8.66 28.03
N PHE A 79 3.68 7.38 28.45
CA PHE A 79 2.65 6.46 27.94
C PHE A 79 1.24 6.98 28.21
N LYS A 80 0.97 7.49 29.42
CA LYS A 80 -0.33 8.12 29.75
C LYS A 80 -0.68 9.26 28.81
N ARG A 81 0.27 10.13 28.45
CA ARG A 81 0.05 11.22 27.49
C ARG A 81 -0.22 10.73 26.06
N LYS A 82 0.33 9.58 25.69
CA LYS A 82 0.16 8.97 24.36
C LYS A 82 -0.91 7.88 24.32
N LEU A 83 -1.68 7.68 25.39
CA LEU A 83 -2.67 6.61 25.49
C LEU A 83 -3.74 6.70 24.39
N SER A 84 -4.19 7.91 24.05
CA SER A 84 -5.14 8.10 22.94
C SER A 84 -4.57 7.59 21.62
N PHE A 85 -3.32 7.95 21.32
CA PHE A 85 -2.63 7.52 20.10
C PHE A 85 -2.40 6.00 20.09
N TRP A 86 -2.11 5.38 21.22
CA TRP A 86 -1.98 3.92 21.32
C TRP A 86 -3.30 3.18 21.04
N LEU A 87 -4.41 3.71 21.57
CA LEU A 87 -5.72 3.05 21.44
C LEU A 87 -6.38 3.27 20.08
N LYS A 88 -6.20 4.45 19.50
CA LYS A 88 -6.91 4.86 18.27
C LYS A 88 -6.02 4.90 17.04
N GLY A 89 -4.70 4.98 17.23
CA GLY A 89 -3.74 5.22 16.16
C GLY A 89 -3.64 6.70 15.79
N PRO A 90 -3.05 7.00 14.62
CA PRO A 90 -3.00 8.34 14.06
C PRO A 90 -4.37 8.85 13.60
N GLU A 91 -4.55 10.17 13.62
CA GLU A 91 -5.82 10.86 13.34
C GLU A 91 -6.45 10.47 11.99
N TRP A 92 -5.62 10.21 10.97
CA TRP A 92 -6.09 9.82 9.64
C TRP A 92 -6.72 8.42 9.56
N LEU A 93 -6.63 7.62 10.63
CA LEU A 93 -7.37 6.35 10.79
C LEU A 93 -8.73 6.52 11.46
N GLU A 94 -8.98 7.62 12.18
CA GLU A 94 -10.20 7.79 12.99
C GLU A 94 -11.43 8.20 12.16
N GLY A 95 -11.24 8.62 10.91
CA GLY A 95 -12.32 9.04 10.01
C GLY A 95 -13.20 7.90 9.47
N SER A 96 -14.39 8.24 8.98
CA SER A 96 -15.28 7.31 8.26
C SER A 96 -14.64 6.75 6.98
N GLN A 97 -13.71 7.50 6.41
CA GLN A 97 -12.88 7.11 5.27
C GLN A 97 -11.41 7.29 5.65
N VAL A 98 -10.63 6.22 5.51
CA VAL A 98 -9.20 6.24 5.77
C VAL A 98 -8.48 6.85 4.57
N ILE A 99 -7.80 7.96 4.80
CA ILE A 99 -6.95 8.62 3.80
C ILE A 99 -5.50 8.40 4.23
N TRP A 100 -4.79 7.55 3.49
CA TRP A 100 -3.39 7.26 3.78
C TRP A 100 -2.52 8.48 3.45
N PRO A 101 -1.58 8.87 4.32
CA PRO A 101 -0.66 9.94 4.00
C PRO A 101 0.25 9.54 2.84
N VAL A 102 0.63 10.54 2.03
CA VAL A 102 1.58 10.35 0.94
C VAL A 102 2.98 10.61 1.48
N TYR A 103 3.87 9.66 1.23
CA TYR A 103 5.26 9.71 1.68
C TYR A 103 6.22 9.59 0.49
N GLN A 104 7.42 10.17 0.63
CA GLN A 104 8.52 9.91 -0.29
C GLN A 104 9.11 8.52 0.03
N LEU A 105 9.01 7.60 -0.92
CA LEU A 105 9.39 6.19 -0.78
C LEU A 105 10.68 5.90 -1.56
N ASP A 106 11.76 6.60 -1.21
CA ASP A 106 13.02 6.57 -1.96
C ASP A 106 13.71 5.20 -1.94
N CYS A 107 13.43 4.38 -0.94
CA CYS A 107 13.98 3.04 -0.82
C CYS A 107 13.19 1.96 -1.59
N LEU A 108 12.04 2.32 -2.18
CA LEU A 108 11.22 1.41 -2.97
C LEU A 108 11.51 1.57 -4.46
N SER A 109 11.44 0.45 -5.20
CA SER A 109 11.45 0.51 -6.67
C SER A 109 10.15 1.12 -7.19
N ASP A 110 10.14 1.67 -8.40
CA ASP A 110 8.96 2.35 -8.96
C ASP A 110 7.78 1.39 -9.12
N GLU A 111 8.04 0.10 -9.42
CA GLU A 111 7.01 -0.94 -9.46
C GLU A 111 6.37 -1.12 -8.07
N ASN A 112 7.19 -1.15 -7.01
CA ASN A 112 6.71 -1.36 -5.65
C ASN A 112 6.04 -0.12 -5.06
N LYS A 113 6.46 1.09 -5.45
CA LYS A 113 5.75 2.33 -5.10
C LYS A 113 4.30 2.27 -5.55
N SER A 114 4.03 1.76 -6.76
CA SER A 114 2.66 1.63 -7.27
C SER A 114 1.79 0.72 -6.38
N LEU A 115 2.32 -0.42 -5.93
CA LEU A 115 1.61 -1.38 -5.06
C LEU A 115 1.22 -0.77 -3.71
N VAL A 116 2.07 0.12 -3.17
CA VAL A 116 1.87 0.77 -1.86
C VAL A 116 1.03 2.03 -1.99
N LEU A 117 1.14 2.78 -3.09
CA LEU A 117 0.44 4.04 -3.30
C LEU A 117 -0.93 3.87 -3.95
N CYS A 118 -1.33 2.66 -4.35
CA CYS A 118 -2.72 2.34 -4.67
C CYS A 118 -3.60 2.47 -3.41
N THR A 119 -3.90 3.69 -3.02
CA THR A 119 -5.22 4.04 -2.49
C THR A 119 -6.19 3.64 -3.60
N GLU A 120 -7.32 3.00 -3.26
CA GLU A 120 -8.37 2.82 -4.27
C GLU A 120 -8.69 4.22 -4.78
N ALA A 121 -8.20 4.55 -5.98
CA ALA A 121 -8.70 5.71 -6.68
C ALA A 121 -10.21 5.46 -6.74
N GLU A 122 -11.01 6.46 -6.35
CA GLU A 122 -12.38 6.47 -6.83
C GLU A 122 -12.32 6.12 -8.31
N ARG A 123 -13.17 5.19 -8.74
CA ARG A 123 -13.40 5.01 -10.17
C ARG A 123 -14.00 6.32 -10.66
N VAL A 124 -13.13 7.31 -10.89
CA VAL A 124 -13.45 8.40 -11.79
C VAL A 124 -13.80 7.67 -13.06
N ASN A 125 -15.04 7.84 -13.51
CA ASN A 125 -15.48 7.30 -14.78
C ASN A 125 -14.76 8.13 -15.86
N ILE A 126 -13.47 7.83 -16.06
CA ILE A 126 -12.67 8.46 -17.09
C ILE A 126 -13.20 7.87 -18.38
N GLN A 127 -14.09 8.60 -19.04
CA GLN A 127 -14.47 8.24 -20.39
C GLN A 127 -13.19 8.27 -21.24
N PRO A 128 -12.88 7.19 -21.98
CA PRO A 128 -11.74 7.17 -22.86
C PRO A 128 -11.83 8.37 -23.81
N LEU A 129 -10.80 9.22 -23.81
CA LEU A 129 -10.73 10.37 -24.72
C LEU A 129 -10.89 9.94 -26.18
N VAL A 130 -10.41 8.73 -26.49
CA VAL A 130 -10.65 8.02 -27.74
C VAL A 130 -11.40 6.73 -27.43
N SER A 131 -12.65 6.63 -27.89
CA SER A 131 -13.43 5.39 -27.77
C SER A 131 -12.84 4.30 -28.66
N PHE A 132 -12.35 3.23 -28.03
CA PHE A 132 -11.76 2.08 -28.69
C PHE A 132 -12.74 1.36 -29.63
N GLU A 133 -14.02 1.36 -29.28
CA GLU A 133 -15.11 0.70 -30.00
C GLU A 133 -15.37 1.30 -31.40
N ARG A 134 -14.90 2.52 -31.65
CA ARG A 134 -15.05 3.20 -32.94
C ARG A 134 -14.07 2.71 -34.01
N PHE A 135 -13.10 1.88 -33.65
CA PHE A 135 -12.06 1.42 -34.56
C PHE A 135 -12.10 -0.09 -34.73
N SER A 136 -12.34 -0.54 -35.95
CA SER A 136 -12.29 -1.96 -36.32
C SER A 136 -10.86 -2.47 -36.57
N HIS A 137 -9.86 -1.59 -36.54
CA HIS A 137 -8.47 -1.92 -36.88
C HIS A 137 -7.49 -1.23 -35.94
N TRP A 138 -6.58 -2.01 -35.36
CA TRP A 138 -5.51 -1.56 -34.45
C TRP A 138 -4.72 -0.36 -34.98
N LYS A 139 -4.30 -0.37 -36.25
CA LYS A 139 -3.51 0.72 -36.84
C LYS A 139 -4.26 2.06 -36.85
N ARG A 140 -5.60 2.04 -37.01
CA ARG A 140 -6.42 3.26 -37.01
C ARG A 140 -6.56 3.83 -35.60
N LEU A 141 -6.70 2.96 -34.61
CA LEU A 141 -6.66 3.33 -33.20
C LEU A 141 -5.31 3.96 -32.84
N LEU A 142 -4.20 3.33 -33.22
CA LEU A 142 -2.84 3.80 -32.92
C LEU A 142 -2.60 5.21 -33.47
N ASN A 143 -2.96 5.44 -34.73
CA ASN A 143 -2.83 6.76 -35.37
C ASN A 143 -3.72 7.81 -34.68
N ALA A 144 -4.95 7.45 -34.29
CA ALA A 144 -5.84 8.35 -33.57
C ALA A 144 -5.27 8.70 -32.19
N THR A 145 -4.73 7.73 -31.45
CA THR A 145 -4.07 7.99 -30.16
C THR A 145 -2.83 8.87 -30.32
N GLU A 146 -2.01 8.63 -31.35
CA GLU A 146 -0.82 9.45 -31.63
C GLU A 146 -1.20 10.91 -31.91
N PHE A 147 -2.23 11.14 -32.73
CA PHE A 147 -2.72 12.48 -33.02
C PHE A 147 -3.24 13.18 -31.76
N THR A 148 -3.99 12.45 -30.93
CA THR A 148 -4.57 13.00 -29.70
C THR A 148 -3.48 13.36 -28.68
N VAL A 149 -2.46 12.52 -28.54
CA VAL A 149 -1.30 12.80 -27.68
C VAL A 149 -0.52 14.02 -28.17
N LYS A 150 -0.29 14.14 -29.49
CA LYS A 150 0.35 15.32 -30.10
C LYS A 150 -0.43 16.61 -29.85
N ALA A 151 -1.77 16.56 -29.91
CA ALA A 151 -2.63 17.71 -29.67
C ALA A 151 -2.67 18.17 -28.19
N ILE A 152 -2.36 17.27 -27.25
CA ILE A 152 -2.30 17.60 -25.81
C ILE A 152 -0.90 18.07 -25.42
N ALA A 153 0.14 17.57 -26.09
CA ALA A 153 1.54 17.84 -25.78
C ALA A 153 2.12 19.10 -26.47
N GLY A 154 1.38 19.70 -27.41
CA GLY A 154 1.73 20.97 -28.06
C GLY A 154 0.92 22.12 -27.49
#